data_AF-A0A9E1PZH2-F1
#
_entry.id   AF-A0A9E1PZH2-F1
#
_cell.length_a   1.000
_cell.length_b   1.000
_cell.length_c   1.000
_cell.angle_alpha   90.00
_cell.angle_beta   90.00
_cell.angle_gamma   90.00
#
_symmetry.space_group_name_H-M   'P 1'
#
loop_
_entity.id
_entity.type
_entity.pdbx_description
1 polymer ?
#
loop_
_entity_poly.entity_id
_entity_poly.type
_entity_poly.pdbx_seq_one_letter_code
_entity_poly.pdbx_strand_id
1 'polypeptide(L)'
;MRENLPTSPVTLDEYDAMDRAGKLAVWLEISDITEADFDAHMGREMAREASVPKVGSLAPDFVADVLGPNRQRTGEQIRLSDLRGKPAGIIFGSYT
;
A
#
# COMPACT_ATOMS: atom_id res chain seq x y z
N MET A 1 19.94 1.00 -19.90
CA MET A 1 20.50 -0.16 -19.19
C MET A 1 19.34 -0.82 -18.46
N ARG A 2 18.98 -2.06 -18.77
CA ARG A 2 18.05 -2.82 -17.92
C ARG A 2 18.91 -3.34 -16.77
N GLU A 3 18.69 -2.83 -15.57
CA GLU A 3 19.31 -3.34 -14.36
C GLU A 3 18.97 -4.83 -14.23
N ASN A 4 19.96 -5.63 -13.84
CA ASN A 4 19.80 -7.04 -13.52
C ASN A 4 18.87 -7.14 -12.31
N LEU A 5 17.56 -7.28 -12.54
CA LEU A 5 16.64 -7.64 -11.47
C LEU A 5 17.10 -8.99 -10.89
N PRO A 6 17.27 -9.12 -9.56
CA PRO A 6 17.58 -10.40 -8.95
C PRO A 6 16.51 -11.41 -9.36
N THR A 7 16.95 -12.55 -9.89
CA THR A 7 16.02 -13.64 -10.25
C THR A 7 15.55 -14.27 -8.94
N SER A 8 14.23 -14.49 -8.83
CA SER A 8 13.66 -15.16 -7.66
C SER A 8 14.36 -16.50 -7.42
N PRO A 9 14.76 -16.82 -6.17
CA PRO A 9 15.41 -18.08 -5.84
C PRO A 9 14.42 -19.28 -5.87
N VAL A 10 13.11 -19.00 -5.94
CA VAL A 10 12.04 -20.00 -5.93
C VAL A 10 10.96 -19.67 -6.96
N THR A 11 10.24 -20.70 -7.40
CA THR A 11 9.01 -20.57 -8.18
C THR A 11 7.82 -20.13 -7.31
N LEU A 12 6.71 -19.70 -7.94
CA LEU A 12 5.50 -19.32 -7.22
C LEU A 12 4.88 -20.51 -6.46
N ASP A 13 4.85 -21.70 -7.07
CA ASP A 13 4.29 -22.90 -6.44
C ASP A 13 5.11 -23.32 -5.20
N GLU A 14 6.44 -23.22 -5.28
CA GLU A 14 7.33 -23.45 -4.14
C GLU A 14 7.12 -22.42 -3.04
N TYR A 15 7.02 -21.13 -3.41
CA TYR A 15 6.77 -20.05 -2.45
C TYR A 15 5.43 -20.26 -1.73
N ASP A 16 4.35 -20.57 -2.46
CA ASP A 16 3.02 -20.77 -1.87
C ASP A 16 2.99 -21.93 -0.88
N ALA A 17 3.72 -23.01 -1.15
CA ALA A 17 3.85 -24.17 -0.29
C ALA A 17 4.71 -23.94 0.97
N MET A 18 5.49 -22.86 1.04
CA MET A 18 6.34 -22.55 2.21
C MET A 18 5.54 -22.08 3.41
N ASP A 19 6.07 -22.39 4.60
CA ASP A 19 5.63 -21.78 5.84
C ASP A 19 6.12 -20.32 5.96
N ARG A 20 5.71 -19.64 7.04
CA ARG A 20 6.07 -18.23 7.26
C ARG A 20 7.58 -18.02 7.38
N ALA A 21 8.31 -18.98 7.94
CA ALA A 21 9.76 -18.87 8.13
C ALA A 21 10.49 -18.98 6.78
N GLY A 22 10.09 -19.94 5.94
CA GLY A 22 10.62 -20.09 4.58
C GLY A 22 10.33 -18.87 3.70
N LYS A 23 9.09 -18.34 3.76
CA LYS A 23 8.71 -17.12 3.03
C LYS A 23 9.53 -15.91 3.47
N LEU A 24 9.82 -15.78 4.76
CA LEU A 24 10.65 -14.70 5.29
C LEU A 24 12.11 -14.83 4.82
N ALA A 25 12.68 -16.03 4.83
CA ALA A 25 14.05 -16.26 4.38
C ALA A 25 14.24 -15.86 2.91
N VAL A 26 13.33 -16.29 2.03
CA VAL A 26 13.33 -15.89 0.60
C VAL A 26 13.20 -14.37 0.46
N TRP A 27 12.33 -13.75 1.25
CA TRP A 27 12.08 -12.32 1.17
C TRP A 27 13.29 -11.49 1.63
N LEU A 28 14.00 -11.92 2.68
CA LEU A 28 15.24 -11.28 3.14
C LEU A 28 16.40 -11.47 2.15
N GLU A 29 16.45 -12.60 1.43
CA GLU A 29 17.48 -12.84 0.41
C GLU A 29 17.36 -11.88 -0.77
N ILE A 30 16.13 -11.55 -1.19
CA ILE A 30 15.87 -10.69 -2.35
C ILE A 30 15.72 -9.20 -2.01
N SER A 31 15.62 -8.85 -0.73
CA SER A 31 15.39 -7.48 -0.27
C SER A 31 16.67 -6.84 0.24
N ASP A 32 16.85 -5.55 -0.05
CA ASP A 32 17.98 -4.75 0.48
C ASP A 32 17.74 -4.29 1.93
N ILE A 33 17.17 -5.13 2.80
CA ILE A 33 16.94 -4.80 4.22
C ILE A 33 17.37 -5.91 5.17
N THR A 34 17.76 -5.54 6.38
CA THR A 34 18.13 -6.52 7.42
C THR A 34 16.90 -7.15 8.06
N GLU A 35 17.08 -8.28 8.76
CA GLU A 35 16.02 -8.91 9.56
C GLU A 35 15.48 -7.94 10.63
N ALA A 36 16.36 -7.17 11.28
CA ALA A 36 15.96 -6.16 12.25
C ALA A 36 15.12 -5.04 11.62
N ASP A 37 15.45 -4.62 10.40
CA ASP A 37 14.67 -3.62 9.66
C ASP A 37 13.31 -4.18 9.24
N PHE A 38 13.25 -5.45 8.85
CA PHE A 38 12.00 -6.15 8.54
C PHE A 38 11.10 -6.21 9.77
N ASP A 39 11.62 -6.64 10.92
CA ASP A 39 10.85 -6.72 12.16
C ASP A 39 10.36 -5.34 12.59
N ALA A 40 11.20 -4.31 12.49
CA ALA A 40 10.81 -2.93 12.77
C ALA A 40 9.73 -2.44 11.78
N HIS A 41 9.81 -2.82 10.51
CA HIS A 41 8.80 -2.49 9.50
C HIS A 41 7.46 -3.17 9.82
N MET A 42 7.47 -4.49 10.04
CA MET A 42 6.28 -5.26 10.38
C MET A 42 5.63 -4.78 11.67
N GLY A 43 6.43 -4.46 12.70
CA GLY A 43 5.93 -3.90 13.95
C GLY A 43 5.18 -2.57 13.74
N ARG A 44 5.71 -1.68 12.89
CA ARG A 44 5.04 -0.42 12.52
C ARG A 44 3.74 -0.66 11.76
N GLU A 45 3.73 -1.57 10.79
CA GLU A 45 2.54 -1.87 10.01
C GLU A 45 1.45 -2.53 10.86
N MET A 46 1.81 -3.46 11.75
CA MET A 46 0.86 -4.05 12.70
C MET A 46 0.24 -3.01 13.63
N ALA A 47 1.03 -2.05 14.12
CA ALA A 47 0.52 -0.96 14.95
C ALA A 47 -0.45 -0.04 14.18
N ARG A 48 -0.22 0.18 12.87
CA ARG A 48 -1.11 0.93 12.00
C ARG A 48 -2.39 0.16 11.69
N GLU A 49 -2.32 -1.14 11.46
CA GLU A 49 -3.47 -1.99 11.12
C GLU A 49 -4.59 -1.95 12.18
N ALA A 50 -4.23 -1.66 13.44
CA ALA A 50 -5.19 -1.45 14.52
C ALA A 50 -6.08 -0.20 14.33
N SER A 51 -5.61 0.81 13.59
CA SER A 51 -6.35 2.04 13.30
C SER A 51 -6.96 2.08 11.89
N VAL A 52 -6.68 1.07 11.06
CA VAL A 52 -7.24 0.97 9.70
C VAL A 52 -8.74 0.63 9.77
N PRO A 53 -9.61 1.39 9.07
CA PRO A 53 -11.03 1.09 8.97
C PRO A 53 -11.26 -0.29 8.37
N LYS A 54 -12.04 -1.13 9.05
CA LYS A 54 -12.41 -2.46 8.54
C LYS A 54 -13.47 -2.35 7.45
N VAL A 55 -13.57 -3.36 6.60
CA VAL A 55 -14.64 -3.46 5.60
C VAL A 55 -16.02 -3.36 6.29
N GLY A 56 -16.89 -2.52 5.76
CA GLY A 56 -18.21 -2.23 6.34
C GLY A 56 -18.22 -1.15 7.42
N SER A 57 -17.06 -0.70 7.92
CA SER A 57 -16.98 0.50 8.77
C SER A 57 -17.10 1.78 7.94
N LEU A 58 -17.38 2.91 8.61
CA LEU A 58 -17.41 4.20 7.94
C LEU A 58 -16.02 4.57 7.41
N ALA A 59 -15.95 4.92 6.13
CA ALA A 59 -14.75 5.48 5.55
C ALA A 59 -14.34 6.78 6.29
N PRO A 60 -13.05 6.97 6.62
CA PRO A 60 -12.57 8.19 7.24
C PRO A 60 -12.88 9.40 6.37
N ASP A 61 -13.42 10.45 6.98
CA ASP A 61 -13.66 11.69 6.26
C ASP A 61 -12.33 12.38 5.94
N PHE A 62 -12.26 12.98 4.75
CA PHE A 62 -11.10 13.75 4.31
C PHE A 62 -11.55 14.87 3.38
N VAL A 63 -10.66 15.85 3.20
CA VAL A 63 -10.81 16.93 2.23
C VAL A 63 -9.68 16.83 1.22
N ALA A 64 -10.01 16.95 -0.07
CA ALA A 64 -9.04 16.92 -1.16
C ALA A 64 -9.24 18.11 -2.10
N ASP A 65 -8.14 18.61 -2.66
CA ASP A 65 -8.17 19.64 -3.69
C ASP A 65 -8.70 19.05 -5.01
N VAL A 66 -9.62 19.75 -5.66
CA VAL A 66 -10.11 19.36 -6.99
C VAL A 66 -9.10 19.81 -8.04
N LEU A 67 -8.65 18.86 -8.86
CA LEU A 67 -7.75 19.11 -9.97
C LEU A 67 -8.56 19.39 -11.25
N GLY A 68 -8.24 20.49 -11.91
CA GLY A 68 -8.79 20.86 -13.21
C GLY A 68 -7.96 20.30 -14.37
N PRO A 69 -8.18 20.82 -15.60
CA PRO A 69 -7.36 20.48 -16.75
C PRO A 69 -5.86 20.68 -16.47
N ASN A 70 -5.02 19.84 -17.07
CA ASN A 70 -3.56 19.87 -16.88
C ASN A 70 -3.11 19.75 -15.41
N ARG A 71 -3.94 19.14 -14.54
CA ARG A 71 -3.59 18.85 -13.13
C ARG A 71 -3.39 20.09 -12.27
N GLN A 72 -3.94 21.23 -12.70
CA GLN A 72 -3.87 22.46 -11.93
C GLN A 72 -4.88 22.42 -10.79
N ARG A 73 -4.48 22.87 -9.60
CA ARG A 73 -5.42 23.06 -8.50
C ARG A 73 -6.43 24.13 -8.91
N THR A 74 -7.71 23.80 -8.81
CA THR A 74 -8.79 24.75 -9.09
C THR A 74 -8.99 25.76 -7.96
N GLY A 75 -8.48 25.45 -6.77
CA GLY A 75 -8.82 26.16 -5.53
C GLY A 75 -10.10 25.64 -4.87
N GLU A 76 -10.84 24.76 -5.54
CA GLU A 76 -11.98 24.06 -4.94
C GLU A 76 -11.52 22.84 -4.14
N GLN A 77 -12.31 22.52 -3.13
CA GLN A 77 -12.11 21.36 -2.28
C GLN A 77 -13.37 20.52 -2.21
N ILE A 78 -13.18 19.21 -2.14
CA ILE A 78 -14.25 18.25 -1.92
C ILE A 78 -14.02 17.50 -0.62
N ARG A 79 -15.09 17.32 0.15
CA ARG A 79 -15.11 16.49 1.35
C ARG A 79 -15.81 15.16 1.06
N LEU A 80 -15.26 14.05 1.56
CA LEU A 80 -15.85 12.72 1.33
C LEU A 80 -17.29 12.63 1.84
N SER A 81 -17.58 13.20 3.02
CA SER A 81 -18.92 13.20 3.59
C SER A 81 -19.99 13.85 2.70
N ASP A 82 -19.61 14.77 1.83
CA ASP A 82 -20.54 15.48 0.94
C ASP A 82 -21.00 14.59 -0.23
N LEU A 83 -20.30 13.47 -0.46
CA LEU A 83 -20.65 12.46 -1.47
C LEU A 83 -21.59 11.37 -0.94
N ARG A 84 -22.06 11.46 0.32
CA ARG A 84 -22.98 10.48 0.89
C ARG A 84 -24.23 10.29 0.03
N GLY A 85 -24.68 9.04 -0.08
CA GLY A 85 -25.79 8.66 -0.94
C GLY A 85 -25.39 8.37 -2.39
N LYS A 86 -24.12 8.57 -2.77
CA LYS A 86 -23.56 8.17 -4.06
C LYS A 86 -22.40 7.19 -3.85
N PRO A 87 -22.27 6.12 -4.67
CA PRO A 87 -21.08 5.30 -4.66
C PRO A 87 -19.83 6.14 -5.01
N ALA A 88 -18.77 6.01 -4.22
CA ALA A 88 -17.50 6.68 -4.44
C ALA A 88 -16.35 5.66 -4.38
N GLY A 89 -15.39 5.77 -5.31
CA GLY A 89 -14.16 5.00 -5.32
C GLY A 89 -12.96 5.91 -5.02
N ILE A 90 -12.07 5.46 -4.14
CA ILE A 90 -10.82 6.16 -3.80
C ILE A 90 -9.67 5.33 -4.35
N ILE A 91 -8.86 5.94 -5.20
CA ILE A 91 -7.73 5.29 -5.86
C ILE A 91 -6.48 6.10 -5.55
N PHE A 92 -5.49 5.44 -4.94
CA PHE A 92 -4.17 6.02 -4.74
C PHE A 92 -3.27 5.58 -5.89
N GLY A 93 -2.56 6.53 -6.48
CA GLY A 93 -1.60 6.26 -7.54
C GLY A 93 -0.50 7.30 -7.51
N SER A 94 0.68 6.92 -8.00
CA SER A 94 1.74 7.88 -8.28
C SER A 94 1.28 8.78 -9.43
N TYR A 95 1.41 10.10 -9.25
CA TYR A 95 1.36 11.02 -10.36
C TYR A 95 2.69 11.78 -10.41
N THR A 96 3.37 11.72 -11.55
CA THR A 96 4.57 12.50 -11.88
C THR A 96 4.25 13.54 -12.93
#